data_AF-A0AAD0VNB1-F1
#
_entry.id   AF-A0AAD0VNB1-F1
#
_cell.length_a   1.000
_cell.length_b   1.000
_cell.length_c   1.000
_cell.angle_alpha   90.00
_cell.angle_beta   90.00
_cell.angle_gamma   90.00
#
_symmetry.space_group_name_H-M   'P 1'
#
loop_
_entity.id
_entity.type
_entity.pdbx_description
1 polymer ?
#
loop_
_entity_poly.entity_id
_entity_poly.type
_entity_poly.pdbx_seq_one_letter_code
_entity_poly.pdbx_strand_id
1 'polypeptide(L)'
;MAELGHRIAIKAAAARGPAQAFIPTLGVAGIDTPGEDFYDPEADDALFNAIREGIKDTDITVTERKQNINDSGFGEAMARALHELIIHN
;
A
#
# COMPACT_ATOMS: atom_id res chain seq x y z
N MET A 1 -4.66 11.85 3.46
CA MET A 1 -5.55 11.15 2.50
C MET A 1 -6.34 9.99 3.15
N ALA A 2 -6.95 10.18 4.33
CA ALA A 2 -7.62 9.09 5.07
C ALA A 2 -8.83 8.48 4.35
N GLU A 3 -9.70 9.31 3.75
CA GLU A 3 -10.89 8.84 3.02
C GLU A 3 -10.52 7.91 1.85
N LEU A 4 -9.42 8.20 1.15
CA LEU A 4 -8.94 7.34 0.08
C LEU A 4 -8.48 5.98 0.63
N GLY A 5 -7.74 5.98 1.74
CA GLY A 5 -7.29 4.75 2.40
C GLY A 5 -8.46 3.89 2.88
N HIS A 6 -9.49 4.52 3.44
CA HIS A 6 -10.70 3.83 3.85
C HIS A 6 -11.41 3.14 2.66
N ARG A 7 -11.53 3.84 1.52
CA ARG A 7 -12.13 3.26 0.30
C ARG A 7 -11.32 2.11 -0.27
N ILE A 8 -9.98 2.20 -0.23
CA ILE A 8 -9.10 1.11 -0.65
C ILE A 8 -9.30 -0.10 0.26
N ALA A 9 -9.29 0.12 1.58
CA ALA A 9 -9.47 -0.94 2.58
C ALA A 9 -10.81 -1.66 2.43
N ILE A 10 -11.92 -0.93 2.27
CA ILE A 10 -13.25 -1.52 2.04
C ILE A 10 -13.24 -2.47 0.83
N LYS A 11 -12.63 -2.04 -0.28
CA LYS A 11 -12.58 -2.85 -1.49
C LYS A 11 -11.68 -4.07 -1.33
N ALA A 12 -10.54 -3.89 -0.67
CA ALA A 12 -9.60 -4.97 -0.39
C ALA A 12 -10.24 -6.02 0.54
N ALA A 13 -10.89 -5.60 1.63
CA ALA A 13 -11.57 -6.47 2.58
C ALA A 13 -12.72 -7.28 1.97
N ALA A 14 -13.28 -6.83 0.84
CA ALA A 14 -14.31 -7.56 0.09
C ALA A 14 -13.74 -8.60 -0.90
N ALA A 15 -12.42 -8.76 -0.98
CA ALA A 15 -11.79 -9.76 -1.84
C ALA A 15 -12.20 -11.18 -1.44
N ARG A 16 -12.46 -12.03 -2.45
CA ARG A 16 -12.84 -13.45 -2.27
C ARG A 16 -11.69 -14.44 -2.47
N GLY A 17 -10.60 -13.96 -3.06
CA GLY A 17 -9.34 -14.70 -3.15
C GLY A 17 -8.28 -14.03 -2.27
N PRO A 18 -7.05 -14.56 -2.21
CA PRO A 18 -6.00 -13.92 -1.43
C PRO A 18 -5.72 -12.51 -1.91
N ALA A 19 -5.39 -11.67 -0.95
CA ALA A 19 -4.99 -10.31 -1.18
C ALA A 19 -3.86 -9.92 -0.22
N GLN A 20 -3.05 -8.97 -0.66
CA GLN A 20 -1.96 -8.41 0.12
C GLN A 20 -1.89 -6.90 -0.16
N ALA A 21 -1.63 -6.12 0.88
CA ALA A 21 -1.42 -4.67 0.78
C ALA A 21 0.08 -4.36 0.85
N PHE A 22 0.57 -3.53 -0.06
CA PHE A 22 1.95 -3.01 -0.04
C PHE A 22 1.95 -1.51 0.25
N ILE A 23 2.75 -1.09 1.22
CA ILE A 23 2.85 0.31 1.66
C ILE A 23 4.29 0.82 1.42
N PRO A 24 4.50 1.75 0.48
CA PRO A 24 5.77 2.46 0.30
C PRO A 24 5.86 3.62 1.30
N THR A 25 6.56 3.44 2.41
CA THR A 25 6.52 4.41 3.52
C THR A 25 7.26 5.72 3.24
N LEU A 26 7.86 5.90 2.06
CA LEU A 26 8.51 7.16 1.63
C LEU A 26 7.80 7.84 0.46
N GLY A 27 6.54 7.49 0.21
CA GLY A 27 5.69 8.17 -0.77
C GLY A 27 5.05 7.25 -1.80
N VAL A 28 3.89 7.66 -2.29
CA VAL A 28 3.05 6.96 -3.25
C VAL A 28 3.16 7.52 -4.68
N ALA A 29 3.98 8.54 -4.91
CA ALA A 29 4.22 9.15 -6.21
C ALA A 29 5.71 9.45 -6.43
N GLY A 30 6.10 9.91 -7.62
CA GLY A 30 7.49 10.34 -7.85
C GLY A 30 7.73 11.79 -7.40
N ILE A 31 6.65 12.51 -7.16
CA ILE A 31 6.60 13.96 -6.92
C ILE A 31 6.26 14.30 -5.46
N ASP A 32 5.98 13.30 -4.62
CA ASP A 32 5.72 13.45 -3.18
C ASP A 32 6.99 13.14 -2.37
N THR A 33 8.10 13.81 -2.72
CA THR A 33 9.40 13.63 -2.05
C THR A 33 9.90 14.93 -1.43
N PRO A 34 10.73 14.88 -0.37
CA PRO A 34 11.15 16.09 0.35
C PRO A 34 11.70 17.19 -0.56
N GLY A 35 11.04 18.36 -0.54
CA GLY A 35 11.42 19.53 -1.36
C GLY A 35 10.55 19.74 -2.60
N GLU A 36 9.66 18.82 -2.92
CA GLU A 36 8.68 18.96 -4.00
C GLU A 36 7.32 19.49 -3.49
N ASP A 37 6.55 20.12 -4.38
CA ASP A 37 5.27 20.77 -4.04
C ASP A 37 4.18 19.79 -3.52
N PHE A 38 4.30 18.51 -3.85
CA PHE A 38 3.35 17.48 -3.46
C PHE A 38 3.81 16.64 -2.27
N TYR A 39 4.92 17.01 -1.61
CA TYR A 39 5.39 16.31 -0.42
C TYR A 39 4.49 16.59 0.79
N ASP A 40 3.67 15.60 1.14
CA ASP A 40 2.77 15.66 2.28
C ASP A 40 2.83 14.35 3.07
N PRO A 41 3.83 14.21 3.98
CA PRO A 41 4.01 12.99 4.76
C PRO A 41 2.82 12.72 5.71
N GLU A 42 2.11 13.75 6.16
CA GLU A 42 0.92 13.58 7.00
C GLU A 42 -0.25 13.00 6.18
N ALA A 43 -0.39 13.41 4.93
CA ALA A 43 -1.41 12.86 4.05
C ALA A 43 -1.14 11.39 3.70
N ASP A 44 0.12 11.01 3.49
CA ASP A 44 0.57 9.63 3.29
C ASP A 44 0.34 8.78 4.54
N ASP A 45 0.75 9.27 5.72
CA ASP A 45 0.51 8.57 6.98
C ASP A 45 -0.99 8.35 7.23
N ALA A 46 -1.82 9.35 6.93
CA ALA A 46 -3.27 9.23 7.01
C ALA A 46 -3.84 8.19 6.02
N LEU A 47 -3.26 8.07 4.82
CA LEU A 47 -3.62 7.02 3.84
C LEU A 47 -3.27 5.63 4.39
N PHE A 48 -2.03 5.46 4.84
CA PHE A 48 -1.52 4.17 5.31
C PHE A 48 -2.22 3.70 6.58
N ASN A 49 -2.46 4.60 7.53
CA ASN A 49 -3.21 4.28 8.76
C ASN A 49 -4.64 3.86 8.45
N ALA A 50 -5.32 4.56 7.54
CA ALA A 50 -6.67 4.18 7.14
C ALA A 50 -6.72 2.82 6.42
N ILE A 51 -5.69 2.49 5.63
CA ILE A 51 -5.55 1.15 5.03
C ILE A 51 -5.38 0.10 6.12
N ARG A 52 -4.40 0.26 7.02
CA ARG A 52 -4.11 -0.68 8.12
C ARG A 52 -5.35 -0.95 8.97
N GLU A 53 -6.01 0.11 9.42
CA GLU A 53 -7.20 -0.01 10.27
C GLU A 53 -8.37 -0.68 9.56
N GLY A 54 -8.57 -0.38 8.27
CA GLY A 54 -9.70 -0.94 7.52
C GLY A 54 -9.53 -2.41 7.13
N ILE A 55 -8.32 -2.98 7.21
CA ILE A 55 -8.04 -4.40 6.90
C ILE A 55 -7.57 -5.21 8.12
N LYS A 56 -7.47 -4.61 9.30
CA LYS A 56 -6.92 -5.25 10.52
C LYS A 56 -7.64 -6.54 10.93
N ASP A 57 -8.93 -6.66 10.61
CA ASP A 57 -9.77 -7.81 10.94
C ASP A 57 -9.97 -8.76 9.74
N THR A 58 -9.03 -8.74 8.78
CA THR A 58 -9.04 -9.59 7.56
C THR A 58 -7.77 -10.43 7.48
N ASP A 59 -7.75 -11.43 6.59
CA ASP A 59 -6.55 -12.23 6.31
C ASP A 59 -5.53 -11.53 5.38
N ILE A 60 -5.75 -10.25 5.05
CA ILE A 60 -4.90 -9.50 4.14
C ILE A 60 -3.59 -9.16 4.85
N THR A 61 -2.48 -9.66 4.30
CA THR A 61 -1.14 -9.33 4.81
C THR A 61 -0.76 -7.91 4.39
N VAL A 62 -0.15 -7.15 5.31
CA VAL A 62 0.42 -5.83 5.04
C VAL A 62 1.93 -5.94 4.96
N THR A 63 2.51 -5.52 3.84
CA THR A 63 3.96 -5.45 3.64
C THR A 63 4.38 -4.00 3.48
N GLU A 64 5.14 -3.52 4.46
CA GLU A 64 5.69 -2.18 4.46
C GLU A 64 7.11 -2.19 3.94
N ARG A 65 7.44 -1.24 3.08
CA ARG A 65 8.80 -1.05 2.58
C ARG A 65 9.21 0.40 2.74
N LYS A 66 10.39 0.60 3.32
CA LYS A 66 11.02 1.91 3.45
C LYS A 66 11.57 2.39 2.10
N GLN A 67 10.66 2.71 1.19
CA GLN A 67 10.90 3.07 -0.19
C GLN A 67 9.79 4.02 -0.67
N ASN A 68 10.10 4.83 -1.68
CA ASN A 68 9.09 5.44 -2.53
C ASN A 68 8.54 4.40 -3.50
N ILE A 69 7.29 4.53 -3.94
CA ILE A 69 6.68 3.59 -4.89
C ILE A 69 7.50 3.41 -6.18
N ASN A 70 8.24 4.45 -6.60
CA ASN A 70 9.05 4.46 -7.82
C ASN A 70 10.49 4.02 -7.62
N ASP A 71 10.89 3.70 -6.38
CA ASP A 71 12.21 3.17 -6.11
C ASP A 71 12.39 1.80 -6.79
N SER A 72 13.62 1.54 -7.25
CA SER A 72 13.96 0.27 -7.85
C SER A 72 13.64 -0.90 -6.89
N GLY A 73 13.09 -1.96 -7.47
CA GLY A 73 12.70 -3.16 -6.73
C GLY A 73 11.37 -3.08 -5.97
N PHE A 74 10.69 -1.92 -5.85
CA PHE A 74 9.34 -1.88 -5.27
C PHE A 74 8.35 -2.68 -6.14
N GLY A 75 8.28 -2.34 -7.42
CA GLY A 75 7.43 -3.04 -8.39
C GLY A 75 7.78 -4.52 -8.58
N GLU A 76 9.08 -4.87 -8.56
CA GLU A 76 9.50 -6.29 -8.62
C GLU A 76 8.98 -7.08 -7.42
N ALA A 77 9.07 -6.52 -6.20
CA ALA A 77 8.57 -7.18 -5.00
C ALA A 77 7.05 -7.39 -5.06
N MET A 78 6.30 -6.40 -5.54
CA MET A 78 4.84 -6.56 -5.73
C MET A 78 4.51 -7.63 -6.77
N ALA A 79 5.22 -7.66 -7.91
CA ALA A 79 5.02 -8.67 -8.95
C ALA A 79 5.31 -10.09 -8.44
N ARG A 80 6.38 -10.24 -7.65
CA ARG A 80 6.75 -11.52 -7.02
C ARG A 80 5.69 -11.98 -6.02
N ALA A 81 5.25 -11.09 -5.14
CA ALA A 81 4.18 -11.38 -4.18
C ALA A 81 2.88 -11.79 -4.89
N LEU A 82 2.47 -11.06 -5.93
CA LEU A 82 1.31 -11.43 -6.74
C LEU A 82 1.49 -12.81 -7.38
N HIS A 83 2.66 -13.11 -7.93
CA HIS A 83 2.94 -14.43 -8.51
C HIS A 83 2.80 -15.55 -7.47
N GLU A 84 3.34 -15.34 -6.27
CA GLU A 84 3.22 -16.29 -5.15
C GLU A 84 1.77 -16.52 -4.74
N LEU A 85 0.95 -15.46 -4.68
CA LEU A 85 -0.49 -15.58 -4.41
C LEU A 85 -1.23 -16.37 -5.50
N ILE A 86 -0.79 -16.31 -6.76
CA ILE A 86 -1.44 -17.00 -7.87
C ILE A 86 -1.09 -18.49 -7.90
N ILE A 87 0.19 -18.85 -7.68
CA ILE A 87 0.66 -20.23 -7.84
C ILE A 87 0.43 -21.12 -6.62
N HIS A 88 0.13 -20.54 -5.45
CA HIS A 88 -0.14 -21.28 -4.21
C HIS A 88 -1.62 -21.26 -3.80
N ASN A 89 -2.53 -20.95 -4.75
CA ASN A 89 -3.99 -21.01 -4.58
C ASN A 89 -4.61 -22.31 -5.05
#